data_AF-A0A920L6N2-F1
#
_entry.id   AF-A0A920L6N2-F1
#
_cell.length_a   1.000
_cell.length_b   1.000
_cell.length_c   1.000
_cell.angle_alpha   90.00
_cell.angle_beta   90.00
_cell.angle_gamma   90.00
#
_symmetry.space_group_name_H-M   'P 1'
#
loop_
_entity.id
_entity.type
_entity.pdbx_description
1 polymer ?
#
loop_
_entity_poly.entity_id
_entity_poly.type
_entity_poly.pdbx_seq_one_letter_code
_entity_poly.pdbx_strand_id
1 'polypeptide(L)' 'MEQARSLLEAAEGVTLLDRHEAGGYPTPVTEAAGADSVFVGRVRADISHPRGLNLWVVADNVRKGLP' A
#
# COMPACT_ATOMS: atom_id res chain seq x y z
N MET A 1 -14.52 -2.57 4.07
CA MET A 1 -13.51 -1.53 3.76
C MET A 1 -12.74 -1.11 5.00
N GLU A 2 -13.41 -0.63 6.05
CA GLU A 2 -12.77 -0.19 7.30
C GLU A 2 -11.93 -1.28 7.97
N GLN A 3 -12.48 -2.50 8.10
CA GLN A 3 -11.74 -3.64 8.63
C GLN A 3 -10.49 -3.98 7.80
N ALA A 4 -10.55 -3.87 6.47
CA ALA A 4 -9.40 -4.14 5.61
C ALA A 4 -8.30 -3.08 5.81
N ARG A 5 -8.67 -1.81 5.98
CA ARG A 5 -7.72 -0.74 6.28
C ARG A 5 -7.07 -0.94 7.64
N SER A 6 -7.86 -1.25 8.67
CA SER A 6 -7.33 -1.53 10.01
C SER A 6 -6.35 -2.71 10.03
N LEU A 7 -6.62 -3.77 9.27
CA LEU A 7 -5.69 -4.90 9.12
C LEU A 7 -4.39 -4.51 8.39
N LEU A 8 -4.46 -3.65 7.38
CA LEU A 8 -3.29 -3.14 6.67
C LEU A 8 -2.44 -2.21 7.55
N GLU A 9 -3.08 -1.37 8.38
CA GLU A 9 -2.40 -0.50 9.34
C GLU A 9 -1.73 -1.27 10.49
N ALA A 10 -2.31 -2.41 10.88
CA ALA A 10 -1.76 -3.27 11.92
C ALA A 10 -0.66 -4.23 11.41
N ALA A 11 -0.47 -4.35 10.09
CA ALA A 11 0.49 -5.27 9.51
C ALA A 11 1.93 -4.72 9.63
N GLU A 12 2.82 -5.54 10.19
CA GLU A 12 4.23 -5.18 10.35
C GLU A 12 4.89 -4.92 8.99
N GLY A 13 5.61 -3.79 8.88
CA GLY A 13 6.30 -3.39 7.65
C GLY A 13 5.37 -2.88 6.55
N VAL A 14 4.09 -2.65 6.83
CA VAL A 14 3.13 -2.01 5.91
C VAL A 14 2.84 -0.58 6.35
N THR A 15 2.90 0.36 5.41
CA THR A 15 2.55 1.75 5.61
C THR A 15 1.38 2.12 4.69
N LEU A 16 0.23 2.47 5.28
CA LEU A 16 -0.96 2.88 4.52
C LEU A 16 -0.90 4.37 4.17
N LEU A 17 -0.87 4.69 2.88
CA LEU A 17 -0.86 6.04 2.30
C LEU A 17 -2.05 6.21 1.35
N ASP A 18 -3.17 6.68 1.89
CA ASP A 18 -4.45 6.74 1.17
C ASP A 18 -5.20 8.08 1.40
N ARG A 19 -4.50 9.20 1.18
CA ARG A 19 -5.00 10.54 1.55
C ARG A 19 -5.90 11.22 0.51
N HIS A 20 -6.19 10.56 -0.63
CA HIS A 20 -7.10 11.06 -1.68
C HIS A 20 -6.84 12.52 -2.13
N GLU A 21 -5.59 12.99 -2.00
CA GLU A 21 -5.12 14.32 -2.35
C GLU A 21 -3.94 14.24 -3.34
N ALA A 22 -3.55 15.36 -3.95
CA ALA A 22 -2.39 15.40 -4.83
C ALA A 22 -1.11 15.08 -4.03
N GLY A 23 -0.39 14.01 -4.39
CA GLY A 23 0.73 13.48 -3.60
C GLY A 23 0.31 12.55 -2.44
N GLY A 24 -0.99 12.29 -2.25
CA GLY A 24 -1.51 11.43 -1.20
C GLY A 24 -1.44 9.93 -1.46
N TYR A 25 -0.66 9.51 -2.47
CA TYR A 25 -0.47 8.12 -2.88
C TYR A 25 1.02 7.78 -3.02
N PRO A 26 1.43 6.55 -2.68
CA PRO A 26 2.84 6.19 -2.74
C PRO A 26 3.33 6.09 -4.18
N THR A 27 4.53 6.62 -4.42
CA THR A 27 5.28 6.49 -5.66
C THR A 27 6.60 5.75 -5.43
N PRO A 28 7.10 5.02 -6.44
CA PRO A 28 8.36 4.28 -6.32
C PRO A 28 9.57 5.14 -5.98
N VAL A 29 9.59 6.38 -6.46
CA VAL A 29 10.75 7.27 -6.34
C VAL A 29 10.78 8.00 -5.00
N THR A 30 9.62 8.39 -4.46
CA THR A 30 9.55 9.22 -3.25
C THR A 30 9.39 8.41 -1.97
N GLU A 31 8.66 7.29 -1.99
CA GLU A 31 8.41 6.51 -0.77
C GLU A 31 9.19 5.20 -0.71
N ALA A 32 9.38 4.51 -1.83
CA ALA A 32 9.96 3.17 -1.80
C ALA A 32 11.49 3.16 -1.78
N ALA A 33 12.17 3.95 -2.62
CA ALA A 33 13.63 3.89 -2.76
C ALA A 33 14.36 4.09 -1.40
N GLY A 34 15.05 3.03 -0.94
CA GLY A 34 15.79 3.03 0.32
C GLY A 34 14.96 2.79 1.59
N ALA A 35 13.65 2.52 1.47
CA ALA A 35 12.76 2.24 2.59
C ALA A 35 12.50 0.73 2.76
N ASP A 36 12.44 0.27 4.01
CA ASP A 36 12.18 -1.14 4.35
C ASP A 36 10.68 -1.47 4.42
N SER A 37 9.81 -0.46 4.32
CA SER A 37 8.36 -0.62 4.37
C SER A 37 7.75 -0.87 3.00
N VAL A 38 6.65 -1.62 2.97
CA VAL A 38 5.76 -1.75 1.83
C VAL A 38 4.68 -0.69 1.96
N PHE A 39 4.54 0.16 0.95
CA PHE A 39 3.54 1.21 0.93
C PHE A 39 2.30 0.76 0.18
N VAL A 40 1.14 0.91 0.81
CA VAL A 40 -0.16 0.54 0.25
C VAL A 40 -1.04 1.78 0.17
N GLY A 41 -1.72 1.98 -0.95
CA GLY A 41 -2.66 3.09 -1.14
C GLY A 41 -3.79 2.73 -2.09
N ARG A 42 -4.68 3.70 -2.38
CA ARG A 42 -5.84 3.53 -3.30
C ARG A 42 -6.70 2.31 -2.94
N VAL A 43 -6.91 2.07 -1.66
CA VAL A 43 -7.63 0.87 -1.17
C VAL A 43 -9.11 1.04 -1.48
N ARG A 44 -9.62 0.27 -2.43
CA ARG A 44 -11.02 0.36 -2.89
C ARG A 44 -11.66 -1.02 -3.04
N ALA A 45 -12.98 -1.07 -2.92
CA ALA A 45 -13.74 -2.26 -3.23
C ALA A 45 -13.61 -2.61 -4.72
N ASP A 46 -13.56 -3.90 -5.01
CA ASP A 46 -13.62 -4.37 -6.39
C ASP A 46 -15.06 -4.33 -6.94
N ILE A 47 -15.19 -4.00 -8.22
CA ILE A 47 -16.49 -3.90 -8.89
C ILE A 47 -17.01 -5.25 -9.40
N SER A 48 -16.13 -6.24 -9.55
CA SER A 48 -16.46 -7.56 -10.10
C SER A 48 -16.81 -8.59 -9.03
N HIS A 49 -16.38 -8.37 -7.78
CA HIS A 49 -16.62 -9.30 -6.67
C HIS A 49 -17.01 -8.58 -5.38
N PRO A 50 -18.06 -9.05 -4.67
CA PRO A 50 -18.55 -8.41 -3.43
C PRO A 50 -17.56 -8.47 -2.26
N ARG A 51 -16.50 -9.29 -2.38
CA ARG A 51 -15.41 -9.39 -1.39
C ARG A 51 -14.04 -9.03 -1.97
N GLY A 52 -13.99 -8.52 -3.21
CA GLY A 52 -12.73 -8.15 -3.84
C GLY A 52 -12.23 -6.79 -3.37
N LEU A 53 -10.91 -6.62 -3.40
CA LEU A 53 -10.22 -5.37 -3.07
C LEU A 53 -9.19 -5.06 -4.14
N ASN A 54 -9.13 -3.80 -4.55
CA ASN A 54 -8.07 -3.26 -5.38
C ASN A 54 -7.13 -2.43 -4.51
N LEU A 55 -5.83 -2.67 -4.67
CA LEU A 55 -4.75 -2.02 -3.93
C LEU A 55 -3.72 -1.46 -4.90
N TRP A 56 -3.11 -0.34 -4.52
CA TRP A 56 -1.90 0.16 -5.13
C TRP A 56 -0.73 -0.09 -4.17
N VAL A 57 0.26 -0.87 -4.59
CA VAL A 57 1.36 -1.33 -3.73
C VAL A 57 2.69 -0.92 -4.33
N VAL A 58 3.58 -0.37 -3.50
CA VAL A 58 4.91 0.07 -3.89
C VAL A 58 5.91 -0.34 -2.81
N ALA A 59 7.06 -0.90 -3.21
CA ALA A 59 8.13 -1.31 -2.29
C ALA A 59 9.50 -1.25 -2.99
N ASP A 60 10.58 -1.19 -2.20
CA ASP A 60 11.94 -1.33 -2.72
C ASP A 60 12.27 -2.82 -2.93
N ASN A 61 12.35 -3.22 -4.20
CA ASN A 61 12.65 -4.60 -4.56
C ASN A 61 14.10 -5.00 -4.27
N VAL A 62 15.04 -4.06 -4.18
CA VAL A 62 16.45 -4.37 -3.86
C VAL A 62 16.57 -4.75 -2.39
N ARG A 63 15.85 -4.08 -1.49
CA ARG A 63 15.86 -4.43 -0.06
C ARG A 63 14.97 -5.62 0.30
N LYS A 64 13.82 -5.78 -0.36
CA LYS A 64 12.89 -6.90 -0.13
C LYS A 64 13.26 -8.19 -0.88
N GLY A 65 14.07 -8.09 -1.93
CA GLY A 65 14.38 -9.20 -2.85
C GLY A 65 15.78 -9.80 -2.71
N LEU A 66 16.62 -9.31 -1.80
CA LEU A 66 17.92 -9.94 -1.53
C LEU A 66 17.74 -11.14 -0.57
N PRO A 67 18.40 -12.28 -0.84
CA PRO A 67 18.26 -13.54 -0.09
C PRO A 67 18.79 -13.47 1.33
#